data_AF-A0A7U2IC75-F1
#
_entry.id   AF-A0A7U2IC75-F1
#
_cell.length_a   1.000
_cell.length_b   1.000
_cell.length_c   1.000
_cell.angle_alpha   90.00
_cell.angle_beta   90.00
_cell.angle_gamma   90.00
#
_symmetry.space_group_name_H-M   'P 1'
#
loop_
_entity.id
_entity.type
_entity.pdbx_description
1 polymer ?
#
loop_
_entity_poly.entity_id
_entity_poly.type
_entity_poly.pdbx_seq_one_letter_code
_entity_poly.pdbx_strand_id
1 'polypeptide(L)'
;MTESVNLEAECKRLHERSLRALEEELRTDKEHQVIQKEIKQLRRHGKALLQCSNDKKSAATKILEDYAKAACRKLCEDVYGAFPREVRDMIYGHLHARDEMRVTRGFKGRWSDGSESYFNSCSEKHWCASGAHEVAGTKDLWWDSCCVGENMLRELSEHYYRTVLFLFAADCELLLKFRVTDQWGLGFVPGDIATNIGISIDCARYDFADIGLILRDDSNSANANISWSAWDTDSTPDRKPCEALSLDLEHLFGFRAGTNIFIQVSVEKIKKRSLLENQQWMCDAVMPILLSTLQRLKVAGYKLKIVLSSKERWAFSRDTEDDFTFSGQKLDMDVMQSSFRLFKVRALGKIQLKKDAEEGNDSFGDVGDDDEDNEEGHSSN
;
A
#
# COMPACT_ATOMS: atom_id res chain seq x y z
N MET A 1 -28.17 98.55 -2.80
CA MET A 1 -28.90 98.09 -4.01
C MET A 1 -28.03 97.32 -5.01
N THR A 2 -26.70 97.38 -4.94
CA THR A 2 -25.79 96.58 -5.80
C THR A 2 -25.66 95.10 -5.38
N GLU A 3 -25.82 94.77 -4.09
CA GLU A 3 -25.75 93.37 -3.61
C GLU A 3 -26.91 92.48 -4.08
N SER A 4 -28.12 93.04 -4.18
CA SER A 4 -29.30 92.26 -4.60
C SER A 4 -29.22 91.81 -6.06
N VAL A 5 -28.62 92.62 -6.94
CA VAL A 5 -28.43 92.28 -8.36
C VAL A 5 -27.33 91.22 -8.53
N ASN A 6 -26.35 91.21 -7.62
CA ASN A 6 -25.25 90.24 -7.64
C ASN A 6 -25.73 88.83 -7.21
N LEU A 7 -26.65 88.75 -6.24
CA LEU A 7 -27.24 87.49 -5.76
C LEU A 7 -28.07 86.76 -6.82
N GLU A 8 -28.84 87.49 -7.62
CA GLU A 8 -29.68 86.89 -8.67
C GLU A 8 -28.83 86.35 -9.83
N ALA A 9 -27.79 87.09 -10.22
CA ALA A 9 -26.82 86.65 -11.22
C ALA A 9 -26.03 85.40 -10.75
N GLU A 10 -25.63 85.37 -9.48
CA GLU A 10 -24.96 84.21 -8.89
C GLU A 10 -25.89 82.99 -8.80
N CYS A 11 -27.14 83.17 -8.41
CA CYS A 11 -28.13 82.09 -8.35
C CYS A 11 -28.36 81.47 -9.74
N LYS A 12 -28.49 82.32 -10.78
CA LYS A 12 -28.61 81.87 -12.17
C LYS A 12 -27.37 81.10 -12.63
N ARG A 13 -26.17 81.59 -12.32
CA ARG A 13 -24.91 80.92 -12.64
C ARG A 13 -24.80 79.54 -11.98
N LEU A 14 -25.18 79.43 -10.70
CA LEU A 14 -25.19 78.16 -9.97
C LEU A 14 -26.22 77.20 -10.57
N HIS A 15 -27.43 77.67 -10.88
CA HIS A 15 -28.45 76.85 -11.53
C HIS A 15 -27.99 76.27 -12.88
N GLU A 16 -27.42 77.09 -13.75
CA GLU A 16 -26.86 76.64 -15.04
C GLU A 16 -25.69 75.66 -14.87
N ARG A 17 -24.89 75.80 -13.81
CA ARG A 17 -23.82 74.84 -13.48
C ARG A 17 -24.40 73.52 -12.98
N SER A 18 -25.44 73.56 -12.15
CA SER A 18 -26.14 72.37 -11.66
C SER A 18 -26.83 71.62 -12.80
N LEU A 19 -27.47 72.32 -13.74
CA LEU A 19 -28.08 71.69 -14.91
C LEU A 19 -27.04 70.97 -15.79
N ARG A 20 -25.93 71.63 -16.10
CA ARG A 20 -24.83 71.00 -16.86
C ARG A 20 -24.25 69.79 -16.16
N ALA A 21 -24.07 69.85 -14.84
CA ALA A 21 -23.59 68.71 -14.05
C ALA A 21 -24.58 67.53 -14.10
N LEU A 22 -25.89 67.79 -14.00
CA LEU A 22 -26.92 66.75 -14.09
C LEU A 22 -26.99 66.12 -15.49
N GLU A 23 -26.85 66.93 -16.55
CA GLU A 23 -26.77 66.42 -17.92
C GLU A 23 -25.54 65.54 -18.15
N GLU A 24 -24.39 65.92 -17.59
CA GLU A 24 -23.16 65.14 -17.65
C GLU A 24 -23.25 63.84 -16.84
N GLU A 25 -23.86 63.87 -15.65
CA GLU A 25 -24.15 62.67 -14.85
C GLU A 25 -25.05 61.71 -15.62
N LEU A 26 -26.16 62.22 -16.20
CA LEU A 26 -27.07 61.40 -17.00
C LEU A 26 -26.39 60.80 -18.24
N ARG A 27 -25.47 61.55 -18.89
CA ARG A 27 -24.67 61.04 -20.01
C ARG A 27 -23.76 59.91 -19.55
N THR A 28 -23.05 60.12 -18.43
CA THR A 28 -22.14 59.14 -17.84
C THR A 28 -22.86 57.87 -17.42
N ASP A 29 -24.05 57.99 -16.83
CA ASP A 29 -24.89 56.84 -16.45
C ASP A 29 -25.35 56.02 -17.65
N LYS A 30 -25.72 56.68 -18.76
CA LYS A 30 -26.08 55.99 -20.00
C LYS A 30 -24.88 55.23 -20.57
N GLU A 31 -23.70 55.84 -20.60
CA GLU A 31 -22.46 55.20 -21.04
C GLU A 31 -22.11 54.01 -20.14
N HIS A 32 -22.20 54.17 -18.82
CA HIS A 32 -21.96 53.11 -17.85
C HIS A 32 -22.94 51.93 -18.04
N GLN A 33 -24.23 52.19 -18.28
CA GLN A 33 -25.21 51.13 -18.59
C GLN A 33 -24.90 50.39 -19.89
N VAL A 34 -24.41 51.08 -20.93
CA VAL A 34 -23.98 50.45 -22.19
C VAL A 34 -22.79 49.54 -21.94
N ILE A 35 -21.76 50.02 -21.22
CA ILE A 35 -20.57 49.23 -20.87
C ILE A 35 -20.97 48.02 -20.01
N GLN A 36 -21.87 48.17 -19.03
CA GLN A 36 -22.34 47.04 -18.22
C GLN A 36 -23.06 45.97 -19.06
N LYS A 37 -23.86 46.37 -20.05
CA LYS A 37 -24.50 45.43 -20.98
C LYS A 37 -23.46 44.69 -21.82
N GLU A 38 -22.44 45.39 -22.31
CA GLU A 38 -21.34 44.81 -23.08
C GLU A 38 -20.52 43.82 -22.25
N ILE A 39 -20.11 44.17 -21.02
CA ILE A 39 -19.43 43.26 -20.10
C ILE A 39 -20.26 41.99 -19.86
N LYS A 40 -21.58 42.13 -19.67
CA LYS A 40 -22.48 40.98 -19.49
C LYS A 40 -22.55 40.10 -20.73
N GLN A 41 -22.56 40.69 -21.93
CA GLN A 41 -22.52 39.95 -23.20
C GLN A 41 -21.19 39.22 -23.37
N LEU A 42 -20.06 39.89 -23.17
CA LEU A 42 -18.73 39.29 -23.24
C LEU A 42 -18.56 38.14 -22.23
N ARG A 43 -19.06 38.28 -21.00
CA ARG A 43 -19.06 37.19 -20.00
C ARG A 43 -19.87 35.97 -20.46
N ARG A 44 -21.04 36.17 -21.08
CA ARG A 44 -21.84 35.07 -21.64
C ARG A 44 -21.11 34.40 -22.81
N HIS A 45 -20.51 35.19 -23.69
CA HIS A 45 -19.73 34.68 -24.81
C HIS A 45 -18.51 33.89 -24.34
N GLY A 46 -17.76 34.39 -23.35
CA GLY A 46 -16.63 33.69 -22.76
C GLY A 46 -17.01 32.35 -22.13
N LYS A 47 -18.15 32.28 -21.42
CA LYS A 47 -18.69 31.01 -20.90
C LYS A 47 -19.06 30.03 -22.02
N ALA A 48 -19.69 30.50 -23.09
CA ALA A 48 -20.05 29.67 -24.24
C ALA A 48 -18.81 29.12 -24.96
N LEU A 49 -17.76 29.93 -25.13
CA LEU A 49 -16.49 29.49 -25.69
C LEU A 49 -15.79 28.46 -24.80
N LEU A 50 -15.78 28.68 -23.48
CA LEU A 50 -15.20 27.73 -22.54
C LEU A 50 -15.92 26.37 -22.59
N GLN A 51 -17.26 26.38 -22.63
CA GLN A 51 -18.04 25.15 -22.79
C GLN A 51 -17.71 24.45 -24.12
N CYS A 52 -17.74 25.18 -25.24
CA CYS A 52 -17.39 24.65 -26.56
C CYS A 52 -15.96 24.08 -26.61
N SER A 53 -15.00 24.74 -25.93
CA SER A 53 -13.63 24.26 -25.79
C SER A 53 -13.57 22.95 -25.00
N ASN A 54 -14.28 22.86 -23.87
CA ASN A 54 -14.37 21.66 -23.06
C ASN A 54 -15.03 20.50 -23.82
N ASP A 55 -16.10 20.77 -24.57
CA ASP A 55 -16.79 19.76 -25.38
C ASP A 55 -15.87 19.22 -26.49
N LYS A 56 -15.16 20.12 -27.19
CA LYS A 56 -14.16 19.74 -28.19
C LYS A 56 -13.00 18.94 -27.59
N LYS A 57 -12.52 19.34 -26.40
CA LYS A 57 -11.46 18.61 -25.67
C LYS A 57 -11.94 17.22 -25.29
N SER A 58 -13.14 17.10 -24.73
CA SER A 58 -13.75 15.80 -24.38
C SER A 58 -13.93 14.90 -25.61
N ALA A 59 -14.43 15.44 -26.72
CA ALA A 59 -14.57 14.70 -27.97
C ALA A 59 -13.21 14.24 -28.52
N ALA A 60 -12.19 15.11 -28.51
CA ALA A 60 -10.84 14.75 -28.95
C ALA A 60 -10.21 13.68 -28.04
N THR A 61 -10.35 13.81 -26.71
CA THR A 61 -9.89 12.80 -25.75
C THR A 61 -10.54 11.44 -26.04
N LYS A 62 -11.85 11.40 -26.29
CA LYS A 62 -12.54 10.16 -26.63
C LYS A 62 -12.00 9.50 -27.91
N ILE A 63 -11.78 10.30 -28.96
CA ILE A 63 -11.20 9.79 -30.23
C ILE A 63 -9.79 9.23 -29.99
N LEU A 64 -8.98 9.91 -29.18
CA LEU A 64 -7.64 9.44 -28.83
C LEU A 64 -7.68 8.16 -28.00
N GLU A 65 -8.62 8.04 -27.05
CA GLU A 65 -8.83 6.82 -26.27
C GLU A 65 -9.26 5.64 -27.16
N ASP A 66 -10.19 5.86 -28.09
CA ASP A 66 -10.65 4.83 -29.02
C ASP A 66 -9.51 4.37 -29.96
N TYR A 67 -8.71 5.31 -30.47
CA TYR A 67 -7.52 5.00 -31.25
C TYR A 67 -6.49 4.22 -30.44
N ALA A 68 -6.20 4.65 -29.20
CA ALA A 68 -5.25 3.97 -28.33
C ALA A 68 -5.70 2.54 -28.02
N LYS A 69 -6.98 2.32 -27.71
CA LYS A 69 -7.56 0.98 -27.51
C LYS A 69 -7.38 0.10 -28.74
N ALA A 70 -7.72 0.60 -29.93
CA ALA A 70 -7.60 -0.16 -31.16
C ALA A 70 -6.14 -0.50 -31.49
N ALA A 71 -5.22 0.44 -31.29
CA ALA A 71 -3.79 0.23 -31.51
C ALA A 71 -3.18 -0.77 -30.51
N CYS A 72 -3.50 -0.64 -29.23
CA CYS A 72 -3.10 -1.58 -28.18
C CYS A 72 -3.63 -2.98 -28.47
N ARG A 73 -4.91 -3.10 -28.85
CA ARG A 73 -5.53 -4.39 -29.13
C ARG A 73 -4.86 -5.09 -30.30
N LYS A 74 -4.61 -4.36 -31.39
CA LYS A 74 -3.90 -4.89 -32.54
C LYS A 74 -2.51 -5.41 -32.15
N LEU A 75 -1.75 -4.63 -31.38
CA LEU A 75 -0.44 -5.05 -30.88
C LEU A 75 -0.54 -6.31 -30.02
N CYS A 76 -1.53 -6.39 -29.13
CA CYS A 76 -1.76 -7.54 -28.26
C CYS A 76 -2.13 -8.80 -29.06
N GLU A 77 -2.98 -8.66 -30.08
CA GLU A 77 -3.33 -9.75 -31.01
C GLU A 77 -2.10 -10.22 -31.81
N ASP A 78 -1.27 -9.30 -32.30
CA ASP A 78 -0.01 -9.60 -32.99
C ASP A 78 0.98 -10.34 -32.07
N VAL A 79 1.16 -9.88 -30.83
CA VAL A 79 2.00 -10.53 -29.81
C VAL A 79 1.47 -11.93 -29.48
N TYR A 80 0.16 -12.06 -29.29
CA TYR A 80 -0.50 -13.32 -28.97
C TYR A 80 -0.32 -14.36 -30.09
N GLY A 81 -0.48 -13.94 -31.34
CA GLY A 81 -0.36 -14.82 -32.52
C GLY A 81 1.08 -15.14 -32.92
N ALA A 82 2.03 -14.23 -32.69
CA ALA A 82 3.41 -14.39 -33.15
C ALA A 82 4.33 -15.12 -32.16
N PHE A 83 4.18 -14.88 -30.85
CA PHE A 83 5.09 -15.42 -29.84
C PHE A 83 4.53 -16.69 -29.20
N PRO A 84 5.36 -17.68 -28.85
CA PRO A 84 4.93 -18.82 -28.04
C PRO A 84 4.63 -18.38 -26.59
N ARG A 85 3.90 -19.23 -25.85
CA ARG A 85 3.40 -18.91 -24.50
C ARG A 85 4.51 -18.48 -23.53
N GLU A 86 5.66 -19.12 -23.59
CA GLU A 86 6.79 -18.87 -22.69
C GLU A 86 7.35 -17.45 -22.88
N VAL A 87 7.41 -16.97 -24.12
CA VAL A 87 7.85 -15.59 -24.42
C VAL A 87 6.80 -14.59 -23.94
N ARG A 88 5.51 -14.91 -24.09
CA ARG A 88 4.44 -14.06 -23.55
C ARG A 88 4.47 -14.00 -22.03
N ASP A 89 4.73 -15.10 -21.35
CA ASP A 89 4.90 -15.12 -19.89
C ASP A 89 6.08 -14.23 -19.44
N MET A 90 7.19 -14.17 -20.19
CA MET A 90 8.26 -13.21 -19.90
C MET A 90 7.79 -11.75 -20.07
N ILE A 91 7.01 -11.46 -21.10
CA ILE A 91 6.41 -10.13 -21.28
C ILE A 91 5.47 -9.80 -20.12
N TYR A 92 4.59 -10.72 -19.72
CA TYR A 92 3.65 -10.54 -18.62
C TYR A 92 4.36 -10.25 -17.29
N GLY A 93 5.50 -10.91 -17.03
CA GLY A 93 6.34 -10.66 -15.86
C GLY A 93 6.87 -9.22 -15.78
N HIS A 94 6.94 -8.50 -16.90
CA HIS A 94 7.30 -7.08 -16.95
C HIS A 94 6.10 -6.14 -16.86
N LEU A 95 4.86 -6.64 -16.97
CA LEU A 95 3.65 -5.82 -16.93
C LEU A 95 3.12 -5.62 -15.50
N HIS A 96 3.16 -6.65 -14.67
CA HIS A 96 2.79 -6.50 -13.26
C HIS A 96 3.93 -5.86 -12.47
N ALA A 97 3.62 -4.89 -11.62
CA ALA A 97 4.62 -4.00 -11.06
C ALA A 97 5.38 -4.60 -9.86
N ARG A 98 4.85 -5.68 -9.26
CA ARG A 98 5.36 -6.24 -7.99
C ARG A 98 5.30 -7.76 -7.96
N ASP A 99 6.30 -8.33 -7.29
CA ASP A 99 6.33 -9.76 -6.96
C ASP A 99 5.40 -10.10 -5.78
N GLU A 100 4.94 -9.09 -5.04
CA GLU A 100 4.10 -9.24 -3.85
C GLU A 100 2.86 -8.37 -3.92
N MET A 101 1.72 -8.94 -3.54
CA MET A 101 0.44 -8.27 -3.50
C MET A 101 -0.22 -8.44 -2.14
N ARG A 102 -0.50 -7.33 -1.46
CA ARG A 102 -1.20 -7.37 -0.16
C ARG A 102 -2.70 -7.38 -0.39
N VAL A 103 -3.35 -8.41 0.14
CA VAL A 103 -4.81 -8.52 0.15
C VAL A 103 -5.31 -7.94 1.47
N THR A 104 -5.77 -6.70 1.43
CA THR A 104 -6.27 -5.98 2.61
C THR A 104 -7.76 -5.69 2.52
N ARG A 105 -8.38 -5.56 3.69
CA ARG A 105 -9.72 -4.99 3.82
C ARG A 105 -9.56 -3.49 3.57
N GLY A 106 -10.27 -2.95 2.59
CA GLY A 106 -10.23 -1.50 2.33
C GLY A 106 -10.57 -0.76 3.63
N PHE A 107 -9.68 0.10 4.11
CA PHE A 107 -9.93 0.84 5.34
C PHE A 107 -10.97 1.92 5.04
N LYS A 108 -12.10 1.92 5.75
CA LYS A 108 -13.08 3.03 5.74
C LYS A 108 -12.77 4.02 6.87
N GLY A 109 -11.54 4.50 6.94
CA GLY A 109 -11.07 5.45 7.95
C GLY A 109 -11.10 6.89 7.45
N ARG A 110 -11.13 7.85 8.38
CA ARG A 110 -11.07 9.31 8.11
C ARG A 110 -9.80 9.74 7.37
N TRP A 111 -8.76 8.90 7.43
CA TRP A 111 -7.44 9.11 6.83
C TRP A 111 -7.12 8.11 5.71
N SER A 112 -8.10 7.32 5.30
CA SER A 112 -7.91 6.42 4.17
C SER A 112 -7.68 7.26 2.93
N ASP A 113 -6.53 7.06 2.31
CA ASP A 113 -6.09 7.57 1.01
C ASP A 113 -6.98 7.18 -0.18
N GLY A 114 -8.20 6.68 0.09
CA GLY A 114 -9.06 6.13 -0.93
C GLY A 114 -8.59 4.76 -1.45
N SER A 115 -7.62 4.10 -0.79
CA SER A 115 -7.28 2.72 -1.16
C SER A 115 -8.52 1.84 -1.09
N GLU A 116 -8.92 1.34 -2.26
CA GLU A 116 -10.06 0.43 -2.38
C GLU A 116 -9.73 -0.88 -1.63
N SER A 117 -10.62 -1.88 -1.60
CA SER A 117 -10.20 -3.23 -1.19
C SER A 117 -9.73 -3.99 -2.42
N TYR A 118 -8.81 -4.96 -2.29
CA TYR A 118 -8.37 -5.84 -3.41
C TYR A 118 -9.55 -6.22 -4.31
N PHE A 119 -10.61 -6.73 -3.69
CA PHE A 119 -11.84 -7.20 -4.32
C PHE A 119 -12.70 -6.16 -5.04
N ASN A 120 -12.40 -4.88 -4.87
CA ASN A 120 -13.20 -3.78 -5.40
C ASN A 120 -12.45 -2.95 -6.45
N SER A 121 -11.12 -3.04 -6.56
CA SER A 121 -10.43 -2.25 -7.59
C SER A 121 -10.35 -2.97 -8.93
N CYS A 122 -10.39 -2.16 -9.99
CA CYS A 122 -10.13 -2.62 -11.35
C CYS A 122 -8.67 -2.34 -11.78
N SER A 123 -7.77 -2.04 -10.83
CA SER A 123 -6.46 -1.45 -11.08
C SER A 123 -5.41 -1.95 -10.09
N GLU A 124 -4.28 -2.44 -10.59
CA GLU A 124 -3.17 -2.88 -9.75
C GLU A 124 -2.46 -1.69 -9.09
N LYS A 125 -2.44 -0.54 -9.77
CA LYS A 125 -1.85 0.70 -9.24
C LYS A 125 -2.45 1.16 -7.93
N HIS A 126 -3.74 0.90 -7.67
CA HIS A 126 -4.38 1.26 -6.40
C HIS A 126 -3.72 0.56 -5.18
N TRP A 127 -2.93 -0.49 -5.41
CA TRP A 127 -2.24 -1.27 -4.37
C TRP A 127 -0.78 -0.90 -4.18
N CYS A 128 -0.24 -0.07 -5.07
CA CYS A 128 1.14 0.39 -4.99
C CYS A 128 1.28 1.47 -3.93
N ALA A 129 1.25 1.07 -2.66
CA ALA A 129 1.35 1.93 -1.47
C ALA A 129 2.70 2.66 -1.30
N SER A 130 3.44 2.96 -2.38
CA SER A 130 4.82 3.44 -2.28
C SER A 130 5.19 4.35 -3.43
N GLY A 131 4.72 5.60 -3.39
CA GLY A 131 5.45 6.84 -3.70
C GLY A 131 6.19 7.01 -5.05
N ALA A 132 6.22 6.02 -5.94
CA ALA A 132 6.90 6.10 -7.22
C ALA A 132 5.92 6.67 -8.25
N HIS A 133 5.93 8.00 -8.39
CA HIS A 133 5.34 8.75 -9.50
C HIS A 133 3.99 8.20 -9.99
N GLU A 134 2.95 8.32 -9.16
CA GLU A 134 1.60 8.39 -9.69
C GLU A 134 1.54 9.57 -10.65
N VAL A 135 1.64 9.28 -11.95
CA VAL A 135 1.00 10.13 -12.94
C VAL A 135 -0.49 9.90 -12.73
N ALA A 136 -1.04 10.68 -11.79
CA ALA A 136 -2.44 10.64 -11.40
C ALA A 136 -3.31 10.62 -12.67
N GLY A 137 -4.07 9.53 -12.85
CA GLY A 137 -4.98 9.34 -13.97
C GLY A 137 -4.59 8.32 -15.03
N THR A 138 -3.44 7.63 -14.92
CA THR A 138 -3.14 6.52 -15.85
C THR A 138 -3.81 5.22 -15.40
N LYS A 139 -5.01 4.94 -15.94
CA LYS A 139 -5.69 3.63 -15.78
C LYS A 139 -4.77 2.50 -16.24
N ASP A 140 -4.77 1.37 -15.54
CA ASP A 140 -4.07 0.15 -15.97
C ASP A 140 -4.77 -0.47 -17.17
N LEU A 141 -4.45 0.04 -18.36
CA LEU A 141 -5.10 -0.38 -19.60
C LEU A 141 -4.87 -1.87 -19.91
N TRP A 142 -3.85 -2.51 -19.35
CA TRP A 142 -3.57 -3.92 -19.56
C TRP A 142 -4.57 -4.87 -18.86
N TRP A 143 -5.33 -4.38 -17.88
CA TRP A 143 -6.43 -5.13 -17.26
C TRP A 143 -7.79 -4.91 -17.96
N ASP A 144 -7.83 -4.08 -19.00
CA ASP A 144 -9.05 -3.78 -19.75
C ASP A 144 -9.15 -4.67 -20.99
N SER A 145 -10.15 -5.56 -21.02
CA SER A 145 -10.35 -6.51 -22.14
C SER A 145 -10.58 -5.80 -23.49
N CYS A 146 -11.08 -4.57 -23.49
CA CYS A 146 -11.24 -3.78 -24.72
C CYS A 146 -9.89 -3.32 -25.29
N CYS A 147 -8.86 -3.21 -24.44
CA CYS A 147 -7.52 -2.79 -24.83
C CYS A 147 -6.62 -3.97 -25.22
N VAL A 148 -6.66 -5.09 -24.50
CA VAL A 148 -5.72 -6.20 -24.71
C VAL A 148 -6.35 -7.41 -25.41
N GLY A 149 -7.67 -7.50 -25.45
CA GLY A 149 -8.39 -8.69 -25.91
C GLY A 149 -8.51 -9.78 -24.83
N GLU A 150 -9.59 -10.56 -24.89
CA GLU A 150 -9.95 -11.54 -23.86
C GLU A 150 -8.90 -12.64 -23.68
N ASN A 151 -8.30 -13.12 -24.78
CA ASN A 151 -7.33 -14.20 -24.72
C ASN A 151 -6.05 -13.78 -23.99
N MET A 152 -5.48 -12.63 -24.36
CA MET A 152 -4.27 -12.11 -23.70
C MET A 152 -4.56 -11.71 -22.25
N LEU A 153 -5.71 -11.10 -21.98
CA LEU A 153 -6.12 -10.79 -20.60
C LEU A 153 -6.20 -12.05 -19.73
N ARG A 154 -6.80 -13.12 -20.26
CA ARG A 154 -6.89 -14.40 -19.56
C ARG A 154 -5.52 -14.97 -19.24
N GLU A 155 -4.60 -14.97 -20.22
CA GLU A 155 -3.23 -15.44 -20.01
C GLU A 155 -2.45 -14.59 -19.00
N LEU A 156 -2.62 -13.27 -19.06
CA LEU A 156 -2.01 -12.30 -18.17
C LEU A 156 -2.51 -12.48 -16.73
N SER A 157 -3.82 -12.63 -16.53
CA SER A 157 -4.41 -12.89 -15.20
C SER A 157 -3.96 -14.25 -14.65
N GLU A 158 -3.91 -15.28 -15.47
CA GLU A 158 -3.38 -16.59 -15.07
C GLU A 158 -1.91 -16.49 -14.65
N HIS A 159 -1.09 -15.76 -15.41
CA HIS A 159 0.31 -15.52 -15.09
C HIS A 159 0.43 -14.79 -13.75
N TYR A 160 -0.33 -13.72 -13.55
CA TYR A 160 -0.39 -12.94 -12.31
C TYR A 160 -0.67 -13.82 -11.08
N TYR A 161 -1.69 -14.69 -11.12
CA TYR A 161 -1.96 -15.59 -10.00
C TYR A 161 -0.83 -16.61 -9.76
N ARG A 162 -0.11 -17.00 -10.81
CA ARG A 162 0.99 -17.99 -10.72
C ARG A 162 2.33 -17.42 -10.29
N THR A 163 2.57 -16.13 -10.45
CA THR A 163 3.87 -15.52 -10.14
C THR A 163 3.81 -14.71 -8.86
N VAL A 164 2.75 -13.94 -8.66
CA VAL A 164 2.64 -13.02 -7.53
C VAL A 164 2.43 -13.75 -6.20
N LEU A 165 3.13 -13.29 -5.17
CA LEU A 165 2.92 -13.70 -3.79
C LEU A 165 1.78 -12.90 -3.16
N PHE A 166 0.65 -13.57 -2.86
CA PHE A 166 -0.50 -12.94 -2.21
C PHE A 166 -0.34 -12.97 -0.71
N LEU A 167 -0.24 -11.79 -0.11
CA LEU A 167 0.03 -11.56 1.31
C LEU A 167 -1.25 -11.23 2.06
N PHE A 168 -1.59 -12.08 3.02
CA PHE A 168 -2.75 -11.96 3.89
C PHE A 168 -2.29 -11.67 5.32
N ALA A 169 -2.99 -10.75 5.98
CA ALA A 169 -2.83 -10.61 7.43
C ALA A 169 -3.51 -11.82 8.11
N ALA A 170 -3.49 -11.84 9.43
CA ALA A 170 -4.32 -12.73 10.23
C ALA A 170 -5.85 -12.64 9.95
N ASP A 171 -6.30 -11.85 8.96
CA ASP A 171 -7.69 -11.81 8.49
C ASP A 171 -7.94 -12.97 7.50
N CYS A 172 -8.29 -14.13 8.04
CA CYS A 172 -8.51 -15.33 7.25
C CYS A 172 -9.84 -15.31 6.48
N GLU A 173 -10.75 -14.37 6.77
CA GLU A 173 -11.95 -14.15 5.95
C GLU A 173 -11.58 -13.68 4.55
N LEU A 174 -10.53 -12.84 4.43
CA LEU A 174 -10.01 -12.41 3.13
C LEU A 174 -9.41 -13.57 2.35
N LEU A 175 -8.78 -14.53 3.04
CA LEU A 175 -8.23 -15.74 2.42
C LEU A 175 -9.36 -16.59 1.82
N LEU A 176 -10.44 -16.80 2.59
CA LEU A 176 -11.64 -17.50 2.11
C LEU A 176 -12.25 -16.80 0.89
N LYS A 177 -12.42 -15.49 0.96
CA LYS A 177 -12.97 -14.70 -0.14
C LYS A 177 -12.07 -14.76 -1.38
N PHE A 178 -10.76 -14.64 -1.20
CA PHE A 178 -9.78 -14.69 -2.29
C PHE A 178 -9.87 -15.98 -3.09
N ARG A 179 -9.96 -17.13 -2.41
CA ARG A 179 -9.97 -18.44 -3.07
C ARG A 179 -11.07 -18.61 -4.10
N VAL A 180 -12.22 -17.95 -3.90
CA VAL A 180 -13.42 -18.13 -4.71
C VAL A 180 -13.79 -16.91 -5.54
N THR A 181 -13.18 -15.76 -5.28
CA THR A 181 -13.52 -14.51 -5.94
C THR A 181 -12.54 -14.25 -7.07
N ASP A 182 -13.01 -14.44 -8.30
CA ASP A 182 -12.27 -14.00 -9.49
C ASP A 182 -12.29 -12.48 -9.58
N GLN A 183 -11.13 -11.86 -9.36
CA GLN A 183 -10.98 -10.42 -9.40
C GLN A 183 -11.37 -9.81 -10.76
N TRP A 184 -11.15 -10.55 -11.84
CA TRP A 184 -11.27 -10.06 -13.20
C TRP A 184 -12.51 -10.61 -13.92
N GLY A 185 -13.28 -11.49 -13.28
CA GLY A 185 -14.50 -12.07 -13.85
C GLY A 185 -14.25 -12.92 -15.10
N LEU A 186 -13.09 -13.56 -15.21
CA LEU A 186 -12.64 -14.39 -16.33
C LEU A 186 -12.95 -15.90 -16.13
N GLY A 187 -13.64 -16.26 -15.05
CA GLY A 187 -14.00 -17.63 -14.69
C GLY A 187 -12.90 -18.40 -13.98
N PHE A 188 -11.93 -17.73 -13.36
CA PHE A 188 -10.90 -18.36 -12.55
C PHE A 188 -11.39 -18.69 -11.15
N VAL A 189 -10.83 -19.76 -10.57
CA VAL A 189 -10.91 -20.02 -9.13
C VAL A 189 -9.51 -19.79 -8.59
N PRO A 190 -9.22 -18.63 -7.95
CA PRO A 190 -7.86 -18.31 -7.51
C PRO A 190 -7.23 -19.39 -6.62
N GLY A 191 -8.03 -20.12 -5.83
CA GLY A 191 -7.57 -21.26 -5.04
C GLY A 191 -6.86 -22.36 -5.86
N ASP A 192 -7.25 -22.55 -7.12
CA ASP A 192 -6.73 -23.61 -7.99
C ASP A 192 -5.48 -23.21 -8.77
N ILE A 193 -5.26 -21.90 -8.96
CA ILE A 193 -4.19 -21.35 -9.80
C ILE A 193 -3.13 -20.57 -9.03
N ALA A 194 -3.46 -20.03 -7.86
CA ALA A 194 -2.52 -19.28 -7.04
C ALA A 194 -1.44 -20.21 -6.47
N THR A 195 -0.19 -19.90 -6.78
CA THR A 195 0.96 -20.75 -6.44
C THR A 195 1.72 -20.25 -5.21
N ASN A 196 1.56 -18.98 -4.83
CA ASN A 196 2.33 -18.32 -3.77
C ASN A 196 1.39 -17.58 -2.82
N ILE A 197 1.24 -18.10 -1.60
CA ILE A 197 0.36 -17.55 -0.57
C ILE A 197 1.20 -17.24 0.67
N GLY A 198 1.16 -16.00 1.16
CA GLY A 198 1.82 -15.60 2.39
C GLY A 198 0.80 -15.19 3.45
N ILE A 199 0.98 -15.66 4.68
CA ILE A 199 0.19 -15.23 5.84
C ILE A 199 1.13 -14.64 6.89
N SER A 200 0.79 -13.46 7.39
CA SER A 200 1.43 -12.85 8.54
C SER A 200 0.58 -13.05 9.79
N ILE A 201 1.09 -13.83 10.72
CA ILE A 201 0.53 -14.07 12.05
C ILE A 201 1.21 -13.12 13.02
N ASP A 202 0.47 -12.12 13.48
CA ASP A 202 0.92 -11.27 14.56
C ASP A 202 0.54 -11.88 15.91
N CYS A 203 1.54 -12.35 16.65
CA CYS A 203 1.40 -12.97 17.94
C CYS A 203 0.72 -12.06 18.98
N ALA A 204 0.83 -10.73 18.85
CA ALA A 204 0.17 -9.80 19.75
C ALA A 204 -1.37 -9.89 19.64
N ARG A 205 -1.89 -10.18 18.44
CA ARG A 205 -3.35 -10.28 18.19
C ARG A 205 -4.00 -11.52 18.78
N TYR A 206 -3.21 -12.57 19.02
CA TYR A 206 -3.67 -13.86 19.53
C TYR A 206 -3.30 -14.06 21.01
N ASP A 207 -2.87 -13.01 21.70
CA ASP A 207 -2.52 -13.01 23.12
C ASP A 207 -1.59 -14.16 23.55
N PHE A 208 -0.66 -14.53 22.66
CA PHE A 208 0.34 -15.56 23.00
C PHE A 208 1.24 -15.12 24.17
N ALA A 209 1.29 -13.82 24.48
CA ALA A 209 2.12 -13.24 25.52
C ALA A 209 1.89 -13.91 26.89
N ASP A 210 0.65 -14.28 27.20
CA ASP A 210 0.27 -14.89 28.47
C ASP A 210 0.71 -16.36 28.59
N ILE A 211 0.91 -17.07 27.48
CA ILE A 211 1.44 -18.44 27.48
C ILE A 211 2.89 -18.46 28.02
N GLY A 212 3.66 -17.41 27.75
CA GLY A 212 5.03 -17.28 28.25
C GLY A 212 5.12 -17.02 29.76
N LEU A 213 4.07 -16.44 30.37
CA LEU A 213 3.99 -16.25 31.82
C LEU A 213 3.57 -17.54 32.52
N ILE A 214 2.65 -18.30 31.93
CA ILE A 214 2.18 -19.59 32.48
C ILE A 214 3.30 -20.64 32.51
N LEU A 215 4.18 -20.67 31.51
CA LEU A 215 5.27 -21.65 31.43
C LEU A 215 6.50 -21.31 32.30
N ARG A 216 6.57 -20.10 32.87
CA ARG A 216 7.73 -19.65 33.67
C ARG A 216 7.49 -19.64 35.17
N ASP A 217 6.24 -19.72 35.63
CA ASP A 217 5.91 -19.66 37.05
C ASP A 217 5.74 -21.08 37.63
N ASP A 218 6.81 -21.87 37.53
CA ASP A 218 6.98 -23.02 38.40
C ASP A 218 7.21 -22.48 39.82
N SER A 219 6.21 -22.66 40.69
CA SER A 219 6.24 -22.50 42.16
C SER A 219 6.08 -21.09 42.78
N ASN A 220 4.87 -20.51 42.76
CA ASN A 220 4.18 -19.92 43.96
C ASN A 220 3.03 -18.94 43.66
N SER A 221 2.72 -18.60 42.41
CA SER A 221 1.66 -17.62 42.11
C SER A 221 0.26 -18.23 42.06
N ALA A 222 -0.26 -18.70 43.19
CA ALA A 222 -1.64 -19.19 43.31
C ALA A 222 -2.71 -18.07 43.23
N ASN A 223 -2.30 -16.80 43.06
CA ASN A 223 -3.20 -15.64 43.15
C ASN A 223 -3.08 -14.65 41.98
N ALA A 224 -2.36 -14.97 40.89
CA ALA A 224 -2.44 -14.18 39.67
C ALA A 224 -3.77 -14.51 38.95
N ASN A 225 -4.84 -13.90 39.44
CA ASN A 225 -6.15 -13.89 38.79
C ASN A 225 -6.01 -13.00 37.54
N ILE A 226 -5.42 -13.55 36.47
CA ILE A 226 -5.31 -12.91 35.17
C ILE A 226 -6.74 -12.78 34.65
N SER A 227 -7.32 -11.61 34.89
CA SER A 227 -8.69 -11.28 34.51
C SER A 227 -8.72 -11.05 33.00
N TRP A 228 -9.07 -12.09 32.25
CA TRP A 228 -9.37 -12.06 30.81
C TRP A 228 -10.62 -11.22 30.46
N SER A 229 -10.98 -10.21 31.27
CA SER A 229 -12.31 -9.57 31.26
C SER A 229 -12.33 -8.18 30.61
N ALA A 230 -11.25 -7.75 29.95
CA ALA A 230 -11.19 -6.45 29.27
C ALA A 230 -11.12 -6.59 27.73
N TRP A 231 -11.69 -7.67 27.19
CA TRP A 231 -12.00 -7.76 25.77
C TRP A 231 -13.24 -6.92 25.53
N ASP A 232 -13.04 -5.78 24.87
CA ASP A 232 -14.12 -4.85 24.54
C ASP A 232 -15.24 -5.62 23.83
N THR A 233 -16.40 -5.53 24.46
CA THR A 233 -17.68 -6.08 24.06
C THR A 233 -18.05 -5.60 22.66
N ASP A 234 -18.08 -6.48 21.65
CA ASP A 234 -19.30 -6.65 20.83
C ASP A 234 -19.27 -7.71 19.72
N SER A 235 -18.18 -8.44 19.44
CA SER A 235 -18.31 -9.46 18.39
C SER A 235 -17.27 -10.58 18.44
N THR A 236 -17.78 -11.76 18.81
CA THR A 236 -17.29 -13.14 18.67
C THR A 236 -16.69 -13.81 19.92
N PRO A 237 -17.00 -15.10 20.15
CA PRO A 237 -17.20 -15.71 21.47
C PRO A 237 -15.99 -16.48 22.00
N ASP A 238 -15.85 -16.58 23.33
CA ASP A 238 -15.27 -17.62 24.23
C ASP A 238 -14.15 -18.60 23.77
N ARG A 239 -13.58 -18.49 22.58
CA ARG A 239 -12.59 -19.43 22.05
C ARG A 239 -11.19 -19.01 22.45
N LYS A 240 -10.39 -19.99 22.87
CA LYS A 240 -8.97 -19.79 23.12
C LYS A 240 -8.31 -19.33 21.81
N PRO A 241 -7.48 -18.27 21.83
CA PRO A 241 -6.85 -17.73 20.62
C PRO A 241 -6.10 -18.77 19.76
N CYS A 242 -5.53 -19.79 20.41
CA CYS A 242 -4.84 -20.90 19.74
C CYS A 242 -5.77 -21.77 18.87
N GLU A 243 -7.00 -21.99 19.34
CA GLU A 243 -8.02 -22.76 18.61
C GLU A 243 -8.55 -21.95 17.42
N ALA A 244 -8.74 -20.65 17.61
CA ALA A 244 -9.13 -19.73 16.53
C ALA A 244 -8.06 -19.71 15.43
N LEU A 245 -6.78 -19.53 15.77
CA LEU A 245 -5.70 -19.52 14.79
C LEU A 245 -5.57 -20.87 14.06
N SER A 246 -5.74 -21.98 14.77
CA SER A 246 -5.68 -23.31 14.14
C SER A 246 -6.79 -23.48 13.11
N LEU A 247 -8.00 -23.03 13.42
CA LEU A 247 -9.15 -23.06 12.50
C LEU A 247 -8.94 -22.12 11.30
N ASP A 248 -8.43 -20.92 11.56
CA ASP A 248 -8.10 -19.93 10.55
C ASP A 248 -7.11 -20.46 9.51
N LEU A 249 -6.08 -21.17 9.98
CA LEU A 249 -5.09 -21.82 9.11
C LEU A 249 -5.68 -22.99 8.30
N GLU A 250 -6.82 -23.56 8.68
CA GLU A 250 -7.48 -24.61 7.86
C GLU A 250 -7.92 -24.07 6.49
N HIS A 251 -8.14 -22.76 6.37
CA HIS A 251 -8.52 -22.16 5.11
C HIS A 251 -7.44 -22.29 4.03
N LEU A 252 -6.19 -22.60 4.41
CA LEU A 252 -5.09 -22.91 3.51
C LEU A 252 -5.20 -24.25 2.78
N PHE A 253 -5.92 -25.25 3.31
CA PHE A 253 -6.19 -26.51 2.60
C PHE A 253 -7.03 -26.33 1.35
N GLY A 254 -7.54 -25.12 1.18
CA GLY A 254 -8.32 -24.70 0.05
C GLY A 254 -7.57 -24.35 -1.21
N PHE A 255 -6.24 -24.32 -1.17
CA PHE A 255 -5.39 -24.09 -2.33
C PHE A 255 -4.96 -25.43 -2.95
N ARG A 256 -4.53 -25.40 -4.20
CA ARG A 256 -4.01 -26.58 -4.89
C ARG A 256 -2.78 -27.16 -4.21
N ALA A 257 -2.67 -28.50 -4.16
CA ALA A 257 -1.45 -29.17 -3.72
C ALA A 257 -0.23 -28.70 -4.55
N GLY A 258 0.90 -28.47 -3.88
CA GLY A 258 2.11 -27.90 -4.48
C GLY A 258 2.22 -26.38 -4.37
N THR A 259 1.18 -25.67 -3.92
CA THR A 259 1.25 -24.23 -3.59
C THR A 259 2.32 -23.99 -2.53
N ASN A 260 3.11 -22.92 -2.74
CA ASN A 260 4.06 -22.38 -1.79
C ASN A 260 3.30 -21.54 -0.77
N ILE A 261 3.31 -21.98 0.48
CA ILE A 261 2.73 -21.28 1.62
C ILE A 261 3.85 -20.72 2.48
N PHE A 262 3.85 -19.41 2.63
CA PHE A 262 4.78 -18.67 3.46
C PHE A 262 4.06 -18.24 4.73
N ILE A 263 4.63 -18.55 5.89
CA ILE A 263 4.05 -18.19 7.19
C ILE A 263 5.06 -17.35 7.92
N GLN A 264 4.77 -16.05 8.02
CA GLN A 264 5.52 -15.14 8.84
C GLN A 264 4.85 -15.09 10.22
N VAL A 265 5.58 -15.48 11.25
CA VAL A 265 5.18 -15.30 12.64
C VAL A 265 5.94 -14.09 13.14
N SER A 266 5.21 -13.08 13.61
CA SER A 266 5.79 -11.85 14.11
C SER A 266 5.28 -11.50 15.48
N VAL A 267 6.10 -10.78 16.24
CA VAL A 267 5.74 -10.24 17.54
C VAL A 267 6.01 -8.75 17.50
N GLU A 268 4.96 -7.95 17.59
CA GLU A 268 5.14 -6.52 17.80
C GLU A 268 5.79 -6.30 19.19
N LYS A 269 6.82 -5.46 19.23
CA LYS A 269 7.78 -5.25 20.33
C LYS A 269 7.22 -5.57 21.72
N ILE A 270 7.35 -6.83 22.16
CA ILE A 270 7.21 -7.17 23.58
C ILE A 270 8.31 -6.39 24.29
N LYS A 271 7.92 -5.43 25.13
CA LYS A 271 8.84 -4.49 25.78
C LYS A 271 9.96 -5.29 26.46
N LYS A 272 11.21 -4.97 26.11
CA LYS A 272 12.48 -5.44 26.70
C LYS A 272 13.12 -6.75 26.20
N ARG A 273 12.64 -7.39 25.13
CA ARG A 273 13.34 -8.55 24.52
C ARG A 273 14.17 -8.15 23.31
N SER A 274 15.36 -8.75 23.18
CA SER A 274 16.15 -8.70 21.95
C SER A 274 15.46 -9.47 20.80
N LEU A 275 15.89 -9.19 19.56
CA LEU A 275 15.42 -9.89 18.35
C LEU A 275 15.47 -11.43 18.51
N LEU A 276 16.63 -11.95 18.94
CA LEU A 276 16.86 -13.39 19.09
C LEU A 276 16.02 -14.01 20.21
N GLU A 277 15.76 -13.27 21.29
CA GLU A 277 14.88 -13.73 22.38
C GLU A 277 13.43 -13.81 21.93
N ASN A 278 12.96 -12.85 21.12
CA ASN A 278 11.62 -12.93 20.53
C ASN A 278 11.48 -14.13 19.60
N GLN A 279 12.47 -14.38 18.74
CA GLN A 279 12.46 -15.55 17.86
C GLN A 279 12.55 -16.87 18.62
N GLN A 280 13.37 -16.95 19.67
CA GLN A 280 13.43 -18.11 20.56
C GLN A 280 12.06 -18.38 21.18
N TRP A 281 11.42 -17.35 21.74
CA TRP A 281 10.10 -17.48 22.33
C TRP A 281 9.04 -17.92 21.30
N MET A 282 9.06 -17.38 20.07
CA MET A 282 8.16 -17.85 19.02
C MET A 282 8.38 -19.33 18.71
N CYS A 283 9.65 -19.76 18.62
CA CYS A 283 10.04 -21.15 18.39
C CYS A 283 9.56 -22.08 19.51
N ASP A 284 9.66 -21.64 20.77
CA ASP A 284 9.35 -22.49 21.93
C ASP A 284 7.86 -22.49 22.30
N ALA A 285 7.17 -21.36 22.16
CA ALA A 285 5.80 -21.20 22.64
C ALA A 285 4.75 -21.23 21.51
N VAL A 286 5.02 -20.59 20.37
CA VAL A 286 4.03 -20.42 19.30
C VAL A 286 4.09 -21.57 18.30
N MET A 287 5.29 -21.98 17.89
CA MET A 287 5.46 -23.02 16.87
C MET A 287 4.84 -24.38 17.24
N PRO A 288 4.89 -24.89 18.50
CA PRO A 288 4.22 -26.14 18.85
C PRO A 288 2.71 -26.13 18.56
N ILE A 289 2.07 -24.97 18.70
CA ILE A 289 0.63 -24.80 18.48
C ILE A 289 0.33 -24.89 16.98
N LEU A 290 1.13 -24.20 16.17
CA LEU A 290 0.99 -24.19 14.72
C LEU A 290 1.36 -25.54 14.08
N LEU A 291 2.32 -26.25 14.67
CA LEU A 291 2.98 -27.40 14.06
C LEU A 291 2.01 -28.46 13.54
N SER A 292 0.95 -28.74 14.29
CA SER A 292 -0.04 -29.77 13.93
C SER A 292 -0.71 -29.48 12.57
N THR A 293 -1.18 -28.26 12.36
CA THR A 293 -1.78 -27.82 11.10
C THR A 293 -0.73 -27.74 9.99
N LEU A 294 0.47 -27.25 10.30
CA LEU A 294 1.55 -27.17 9.32
C LEU A 294 2.02 -28.55 8.84
N GLN A 295 2.08 -29.55 9.72
CA GLN A 295 2.37 -30.93 9.35
C GLN A 295 1.30 -31.50 8.42
N ARG A 296 0.02 -31.25 8.71
CA ARG A 296 -1.08 -31.66 7.82
C ARG A 296 -1.00 -30.97 6.46
N LEU A 297 -0.67 -29.68 6.40
CA LEU A 297 -0.42 -28.99 5.12
C LEU A 297 0.75 -29.65 4.36
N LYS A 298 1.85 -29.95 5.05
CA LYS A 298 2.98 -30.64 4.42
C LYS A 298 2.57 -32.01 3.84
N VAL A 299 1.81 -32.80 4.59
CA VAL A 299 1.29 -34.11 4.16
C VAL A 299 0.33 -33.98 2.98
N ALA A 300 -0.48 -32.91 2.93
CA ALA A 300 -1.34 -32.59 1.81
C ALA A 300 -0.59 -32.11 0.55
N GLY A 301 0.75 -32.00 0.60
CA GLY A 301 1.60 -31.70 -0.55
C GLY A 301 1.92 -30.21 -0.72
N TYR A 302 1.66 -29.36 0.28
CA TYR A 302 2.06 -27.95 0.22
C TYR A 302 3.55 -27.75 0.49
N LYS A 303 4.14 -26.72 -0.13
CA LYS A 303 5.53 -26.31 0.10
C LYS A 303 5.54 -25.20 1.15
N LEU A 304 6.04 -25.51 2.34
CA LEU A 304 6.00 -24.58 3.47
C LEU A 304 7.34 -23.87 3.67
N LYS A 305 7.29 -22.55 3.88
CA LYS A 305 8.39 -21.73 4.38
C LYS A 305 7.89 -20.94 5.60
N ILE A 306 8.57 -21.10 6.73
CA ILE A 306 8.22 -20.43 7.99
C ILE A 306 9.29 -19.38 8.28
N VAL A 307 8.88 -18.17 8.63
CA VAL A 307 9.76 -17.05 8.94
C VAL A 307 9.39 -16.51 10.32
N LEU A 308 10.35 -16.46 11.24
CA LEU A 308 10.18 -15.84 12.56
C LEU A 308 10.81 -14.44 12.51
N SER A 309 9.99 -13.40 12.48
CA SER A 309 10.45 -12.01 12.36
C SER A 309 10.04 -11.15 13.55
N SER A 310 10.88 -10.21 13.96
CA SER A 310 10.48 -9.21 14.97
C SER A 310 10.05 -7.87 14.38
N LYS A 311 9.97 -7.77 13.04
CA LYS A 311 9.59 -6.54 12.34
C LYS A 311 8.20 -6.76 11.74
N GLU A 312 7.33 -5.76 11.84
CA GLU A 312 6.01 -5.75 11.17
C GLU A 312 6.13 -5.63 9.63
N ARG A 313 7.35 -5.41 9.12
CA ARG A 313 7.55 -5.36 7.68
C ARG A 313 7.44 -6.78 7.13
N TRP A 314 6.40 -6.97 6.33
CA TRP A 314 6.24 -8.04 5.35
C TRP A 314 7.53 -8.13 4.53
N ALA A 315 8.36 -9.12 4.85
CA ALA A 315 9.66 -9.33 4.22
C ALA A 315 9.70 -10.73 3.61
N PHE A 316 8.66 -11.09 2.86
CA PHE A 316 8.54 -12.45 2.33
C PHE A 316 9.47 -12.71 1.13
N SER A 317 9.69 -11.71 0.29
CA SER A 317 10.57 -11.77 -0.90
C SER A 317 12.05 -11.62 -0.58
N ARG A 318 12.42 -11.09 0.58
CA ARG A 318 13.81 -10.87 0.97
C ARG A 318 14.08 -11.63 2.25
N ASP A 319 14.82 -12.73 2.11
CA ASP A 319 15.47 -13.37 3.25
C ASP A 319 16.37 -12.33 3.91
N THR A 320 15.85 -11.67 4.94
CA THR A 320 16.68 -10.77 5.74
C THR A 320 17.59 -11.67 6.57
N GLU A 321 18.88 -11.35 6.61
CA GLU A 321 19.84 -12.16 7.37
C GLU A 321 19.53 -12.20 8.88
N ASP A 322 18.65 -11.31 9.33
CA ASP A 322 18.19 -11.15 10.71
C ASP A 322 17.03 -12.09 11.08
N ASP A 323 16.31 -12.63 10.09
CA ASP A 323 15.12 -13.45 10.33
C ASP A 323 15.43 -14.94 10.28
N PHE A 324 14.94 -15.69 11.26
CA PHE A 324 15.05 -17.15 11.21
C PHE A 324 14.06 -17.71 10.20
N THR A 325 14.57 -18.41 9.20
CA THR A 325 13.77 -19.06 8.16
C THR A 325 13.93 -20.57 8.22
N PHE A 326 12.81 -21.29 8.15
CA PHE A 326 12.76 -22.75 8.13
C PHE A 326 11.99 -23.27 6.91
N SER A 327 12.67 -24.10 6.11
CA SER A 327 12.12 -24.77 4.92
C SER A 327 12.58 -26.24 4.87
N GLY A 328 12.20 -27.01 5.89
CA GLY A 328 12.55 -28.43 5.99
C GLY A 328 11.67 -29.36 5.13
N GLN A 329 12.24 -30.49 4.71
CA GLN A 329 11.45 -31.62 4.18
C GLN A 329 10.59 -32.25 5.27
N LYS A 330 11.16 -32.46 6.46
CA LYS A 330 10.45 -32.90 7.67
C LYS A 330 10.16 -31.69 8.55
N LEU A 331 8.88 -31.48 8.86
CA LEU A 331 8.46 -30.44 9.79
C LEU A 331 8.32 -31.05 11.19
N ASP A 332 9.33 -30.83 12.01
CA ASP A 332 9.53 -31.49 13.30
C ASP A 332 10.14 -30.49 14.29
N MET A 333 9.65 -30.44 15.54
CA MET A 333 10.11 -29.45 16.52
C MET A 333 11.58 -29.59 16.85
N ASP A 334 12.09 -30.81 16.97
CA ASP A 334 13.49 -31.04 17.35
C ASP A 334 14.41 -30.54 16.23
N VAL A 335 14.03 -30.80 14.98
CA VAL A 335 14.75 -30.31 13.79
C VAL A 335 14.69 -28.78 13.72
N MET A 336 13.52 -28.18 13.98
CA MET A 336 13.33 -26.74 13.95
C MET A 336 14.13 -26.04 15.06
N GLN A 337 14.05 -26.52 16.30
CA GLN A 337 14.80 -26.00 17.43
C GLN A 337 16.31 -26.15 17.24
N SER A 338 16.77 -27.28 16.68
CA SER A 338 18.18 -27.49 16.37
C SER A 338 18.67 -26.51 15.30
N SER A 339 17.87 -26.30 14.25
CA SER A 339 18.14 -25.31 13.21
C SER A 339 18.17 -23.89 13.79
N PHE A 340 17.26 -23.58 14.71
CA PHE A 340 17.21 -22.29 15.40
C PHE A 340 18.44 -22.05 16.28
N ARG A 341 18.91 -23.05 17.03
CA ARG A 341 20.15 -22.96 17.82
C ARG A 341 21.35 -22.61 16.93
N LEU A 342 21.48 -23.26 15.78
CA LEU A 342 22.55 -22.96 14.81
C LEU A 342 22.43 -21.56 14.20
N PHE A 343 21.20 -21.11 13.93
CA PHE A 343 20.95 -19.74 13.50
C PHE A 343 21.36 -18.73 14.58
N LYS A 344 20.95 -18.95 15.83
CA LYS A 344 21.26 -18.10 16.98
C LYS A 344 22.77 -17.93 17.19
N VAL A 345 23.55 -19.01 17.10
CA VAL A 345 25.03 -18.95 17.20
C VAL A 345 25.61 -18.07 16.09
N ARG A 346 25.15 -18.23 14.85
CA ARG A 346 25.61 -17.42 13.71
C ARG A 346 25.24 -15.94 13.86
N ALA A 347 24.02 -15.66 14.28
CA ALA A 347 23.54 -14.30 14.50
C ALA A 347 24.33 -13.58 15.61
N LEU A 348 24.60 -14.28 16.72
CA LEU A 348 25.45 -13.75 17.79
C LEU A 348 26.88 -13.48 17.33
N GLY A 349 27.46 -14.37 16.51
CA GLY A 349 28.78 -14.16 15.90
C GLY A 349 28.83 -12.90 15.02
N LYS A 350 27.79 -12.65 14.21
CA LYS A 350 27.69 -11.43 13.40
C LYS A 350 27.57 -10.16 14.26
N ILE A 351 26.82 -10.23 15.36
CA ILE A 351 26.68 -9.10 16.30
C ILE A 351 28.03 -8.80 16.96
N GLN A 352 28.79 -9.83 17.36
CA GLN A 352 30.12 -9.64 17.95
C GLN A 352 31.09 -9.02 16.95
N LEU A 353 31.16 -9.53 15.71
CA LEU A 353 32.04 -8.97 14.67
C LEU A 353 31.72 -7.50 14.36
N LYS A 354 30.45 -7.10 14.39
CA LYS A 354 30.06 -5.70 14.22
C LYS A 354 30.55 -4.83 15.38
N LYS A 355 30.41 -5.31 16.62
CA LYS A 355 30.94 -4.61 17.80
C LYS A 355 32.45 -4.46 17.75
N ASP A 356 33.17 -5.53 17.41
CA ASP A 356 34.63 -5.51 17.30
C ASP A 356 35.10 -4.52 16.20
N ALA A 357 34.34 -4.43 15.10
CA ALA A 357 34.62 -3.48 14.01
C ALA A 357 34.34 -2.02 14.41
N GLU A 358 33.31 -1.78 15.22
CA GLU A 358 32.99 -0.45 15.75
C GLU A 358 34.05 -0.01 16.78
N GLU A 359 34.44 -0.89 17.71
CA GLU A 359 35.48 -0.61 18.72
C GLU A 359 36.87 -0.43 18.10
N GLY A 360 37.17 -1.11 16.99
CA GLY A 360 38.44 -0.96 16.27
C GLY A 360 38.59 0.35 15.48
N ASN A 361 37.49 1.04 15.17
CA ASN A 361 37.51 2.28 14.38
C ASN A 361 37.66 3.55 15.25
N ASP A 362 37.29 3.46 16.53
CA ASP A 362 37.45 4.56 17.50
C ASP A 362 38.92 4.74 17.97
N SER A 363 39.83 3.86 17.54
CA SER A 363 41.27 3.96 17.86
C SER A 363 42.09 4.78 16.85
N PHE A 364 41.49 5.26 15.74
CA PHE A 364 42.11 6.27 14.87
C PHE A 364 41.76 7.68 15.38
N GLY A 365 42.18 7.94 16.62
CA GLY A 365 42.24 9.29 17.15
C GLY A 365 43.24 10.10 16.34
N ASP A 366 42.71 11.12 15.68
CA ASP A 366 43.22 12.49 15.79
C ASP A 366 44.75 12.61 15.59
N VAL A 367 45.21 12.30 14.37
CA VAL A 367 46.46 12.91 13.90
C VAL A 367 46.10 14.37 13.67
N GLY A 368 46.50 15.22 14.62
CA GLY A 368 46.34 16.65 14.52
C GLY A 368 46.86 17.14 13.18
N ASP A 369 45.97 17.72 12.38
CA ASP A 369 46.34 18.67 11.35
C ASP A 369 46.83 19.92 12.08
N ASP A 370 48.11 19.88 12.44
CA ASP A 370 48.88 21.06 12.80
C ASP A 370 48.88 21.99 11.57
N ASP A 371 48.21 23.13 11.73
CA ASP A 371 48.55 24.46 11.22
C ASP A 371 49.46 24.51 9.98
N GLU A 372 48.86 24.75 8.80
CA GLU A 372 49.53 25.57 7.79
C GLU A 372 48.61 26.73 7.36
N ASP A 373 48.99 27.91 7.85
CA ASP A 373 48.58 29.22 7.43
C ASP A 373 48.48 29.36 5.89
N ASN A 374 47.39 29.96 5.40
CA ASN A 374 47.53 30.91 4.30
C ASN A 374 46.41 31.95 4.28
N GLU A 375 46.83 33.10 4.77
CA GLU A 375 46.47 34.47 4.47
C GLU A 375 45.63 34.81 3.21
N GLU A 376 44.87 35.89 3.43
CA GLU A 376 44.56 36.99 2.51
C GLU A 376 43.45 36.84 1.46
N GLY A 377 42.54 37.82 1.49
CA GLY A 377 42.01 38.39 0.25
C GLY A 377 40.60 38.94 0.30
N HIS A 378 40.48 40.18 0.77
CA HIS A 378 39.44 41.17 0.46
C HIS A 378 38.48 40.87 -0.72
N SER A 379 37.19 41.18 -0.55
CA SER A 379 36.64 42.51 -0.88
C SER A 379 35.12 42.48 -1.05
N SER A 380 34.52 43.59 -0.64
CA SER A 380 33.12 43.99 -0.72
C SER A 380 32.47 43.85 -2.10
N ASN A 381 31.21 43.40 -2.15
CA ASN A 381 30.03 44.24 -2.43
C ASN A 381 28.72 43.45 -2.35
#